data_AF-A0A7Y5IXX6-F1
#
_entry.id   AF-A0A7Y5IXX6-F1
#
_cell.length_a   1.000
_cell.length_b   1.000
_cell.length_c   1.000
_cell.angle_alpha   90.00
_cell.angle_beta   90.00
_cell.angle_gamma   90.00
#
_symmetry.space_group_name_H-M   'P 1'
#
loop_
_entity.id
_entity.type
_entity.pdbx_description
1 polymer ?
#
loop_
_entity_poly.entity_id
_entity_poly.type
_entity_poly.pdbx_seq_one_letter_code
_entity_poly.pdbx_strand_id
1 'polypeptide(L)' 'MSYRGHIKNGVVVLDEPAALPEGAAVEVDAVSASCTADVACKKTRFQDRYGSVIGAISGMPPDLAENHDHYLHGRPKK' A
#
# COMPACT_ATOMS: atom_id res chain seq x y z
N MET A 1 8.59 2.64 -31.40
CA MET A 1 7.59 1.68 -30.85
C MET A 1 8.07 1.29 -29.48
N SER A 2 7.19 1.22 -28.48
CA SER A 2 7.53 0.78 -27.13
C SER A 2 6.95 -0.60 -26.86
N TYR A 3 7.73 -1.47 -26.23
CA TYR A 3 7.30 -2.80 -25.84
C TYR A 3 7.24 -2.89 -24.32
N ARG A 4 6.21 -3.55 -23.79
CA ARG A 4 6.11 -3.86 -22.37
C ARG A 4 6.58 -5.28 -22.12
N GLY A 5 7.25 -5.44 -20.99
CA GLY A 5 7.76 -6.72 -20.56
C GLY A 5 8.14 -6.66 -19.10
N HIS A 6 8.41 -7.84 -18.56
CA HIS A 6 8.82 -8.04 -17.18
C HIS A 6 10.14 -8.79 -17.12
N ILE A 7 10.89 -8.59 -16.03
CA ILE A 7 12.14 -9.30 -15.81
C ILE A 7 11.83 -10.66 -15.19
N LYS A 8 12.27 -11.75 -15.83
CA LYS A 8 12.22 -13.11 -15.31
C LYS A 8 13.62 -13.71 -15.33
N ASN A 9 14.17 -14.03 -14.15
CA ASN A 9 15.53 -14.56 -14.00
C ASN A 9 16.62 -13.70 -14.66
N GLY A 10 16.48 -12.37 -14.59
CA GLY A 10 17.42 -11.43 -15.21
C GLY A 10 17.25 -11.25 -16.73
N VAL A 11 16.28 -11.91 -17.35
CA VAL A 11 15.94 -11.76 -18.78
C VAL A 11 14.67 -10.93 -18.92
N VAL A 12 14.66 -9.97 -19.85
CA VAL A 12 13.44 -9.22 -20.21
C VAL A 12 12.55 -10.10 -21.07
N VAL A 13 11.36 -10.40 -20.58
CA VAL A 13 10.32 -11.17 -21.29
C VAL A 13 9.23 -10.20 -21.71
N LEU A 14 8.94 -10.13 -23.02
CA LEU A 14 7.87 -9.29 -23.54
C LEU A 14 6.50 -9.87 -23.16
N ASP A 15 5.58 -9.01 -22.73
CA ASP A 15 4.22 -9.43 -22.36
C ASP A 15 3.40 -9.80 -23.61
N GLU A 16 3.62 -9.06 -24.70
CA GLU A 16 3.04 -9.32 -26.01
C GLU A 16 4.12 -9.84 -26.97
N PRO A 17 3.84 -10.89 -27.76
CA PRO A 17 4.80 -11.42 -28.71
C PRO A 17 5.10 -10.39 -29.81
N ALA A 18 6.37 -10.04 -29.96
CA ALA A 18 6.85 -9.14 -31.00
C ALA A 18 8.05 -9.75 -31.73
N ALA A 19 8.03 -9.72 -33.06
CA ALA A 19 9.14 -10.16 -33.89
C ALA A 19 10.17 -9.03 -34.02
N LEU A 20 11.16 -9.02 -33.13
CA LEU A 20 12.32 -8.13 -33.22
C LEU A 20 13.42 -8.81 -34.04
N PRO A 21 14.14 -8.09 -34.91
CA PRO A 21 15.25 -8.67 -35.66
C PRO A 21 16.39 -9.08 -34.72
N GLU A 22 17.04 -10.20 -35.02
CA GLU A 22 18.19 -10.64 -34.24
C GLU A 22 19.32 -9.61 -34.25
N GLY A 23 19.93 -9.36 -33.09
CA GLY A 23 20.99 -8.37 -32.93
C GLY A 23 20.52 -6.92 -32.82
N ALA A 24 19.22 -6.66 -32.74
CA ALA A 24 18.70 -5.31 -32.50
C ALA A 24 19.20 -4.75 -31.15
N ALA A 25 19.81 -3.57 -31.17
CA ALA A 25 20.13 -2.83 -29.96
C ALA A 25 18.83 -2.33 -29.31
N VAL A 26 18.68 -2.57 -28.02
CA VAL A 26 17.49 -2.16 -27.24
C VAL A 26 17.91 -1.34 -26.02
N GLU A 27 17.12 -0.32 -25.73
CA GLU A 27 17.21 0.46 -24.49
C GLU A 27 16.07 0.03 -23.56
N VAL A 28 16.39 -0.19 -22.29
CA VAL A 28 15.43 -0.67 -21.30
C VAL A 28 15.17 0.43 -20.30
N ASP A 29 14.00 1.05 -20.40
CA ASP A 29 13.50 1.96 -19.38
C ASP A 29 12.79 1.16 -18.29
N ALA A 30 13.39 1.13 -17.10
CA ALA A 30 12.74 0.58 -15.93
C ALA A 30 11.57 1.49 -15.52
N VAL A 31 10.37 1.17 -16.00
CA VAL A 31 9.15 1.83 -15.54
C VAL A 31 8.95 1.42 -14.08
N SER A 32 9.11 2.37 -13.16
CA SER A 32 8.78 2.15 -11.75
C SER A 32 7.36 1.59 -11.70
N ALA A 33 7.22 0.34 -11.25
CA ALA A 33 5.92 -0.30 -11.15
C ALA A 33 5.03 0.61 -10.30
N SER A 34 4.11 1.32 -10.96
CA SER A 34 2.93 1.83 -10.29
C SER A 34 2.11 0.60 -9.96
N CYS A 35 2.50 -0.09 -8.90
CA CYS A 35 1.77 -1.17 -8.27
C CYS A 35 1.25 -2.23 -9.26
N THR A 36 2.13 -3.11 -9.75
CA THR A 36 1.67 -4.39 -10.32
C THR A 36 0.92 -5.14 -9.21
N ALA A 37 -0.25 -5.69 -9.55
CA ALA A 37 -1.21 -6.25 -8.60
C ALA A 37 -0.63 -7.34 -7.66
N ASP A 38 0.50 -7.95 -8.04
CA ASP A 38 1.16 -9.03 -7.32
C ASP A 38 2.26 -8.59 -6.35
N VAL A 39 2.86 -7.41 -6.54
CA VAL A 39 3.70 -6.79 -5.50
C VAL A 39 2.81 -5.82 -4.77
N ALA A 40 2.20 -6.32 -3.70
CA ALA A 40 1.32 -5.58 -2.82
C ALA A 40 1.83 -4.15 -2.54
N CYS A 41 1.42 -3.20 -3.37
CA CYS A 41 0.99 -1.90 -2.90
C CYS A 41 -0.24 -2.15 -2.02
N LYS A 42 -0.01 -2.75 -0.85
CA LYS A 42 -0.85 -2.51 0.30
C LYS A 42 -0.75 -1.00 0.48
N LYS A 43 -1.66 -0.26 -0.14
CA LYS A 43 -2.17 0.97 0.47
C LYS A 43 -2.50 0.51 1.88
N THR A 44 -1.60 0.77 2.82
CA THR A 44 -1.72 0.29 4.20
C THR A 44 -3.11 0.70 4.63
N ARG A 45 -4.01 -0.27 4.78
CA ARG A 45 -5.39 0.07 5.11
C ARG A 45 -5.33 0.77 6.44
N PHE A 46 -6.25 1.69 6.69
CA PHE A 46 -6.27 2.43 7.96
C PHE A 46 -6.27 1.46 9.16
N GLN A 47 -6.98 0.34 9.04
CA GLN A 47 -6.97 -0.78 9.99
C GLN A 47 -5.60 -1.45 10.17
N ASP A 48 -4.76 -1.56 9.12
CA ASP A 48 -3.44 -2.19 9.23
C ASP A 48 -2.50 -1.33 10.06
N ARG A 49 -2.71 -0.01 10.04
CA ARG A 49 -1.92 0.97 10.80
C ARG A 49 -2.40 1.13 12.25
N TYR A 50 -3.71 1.06 12.48
CA TYR A 50 -4.32 1.38 13.78
C TYR A 50 -5.05 0.21 14.44
N GLY A 51 -4.91 -1.01 13.90
CA GLY A 51 -5.61 -2.20 14.39
C GLY A 51 -5.37 -2.52 15.86
N SER A 52 -4.20 -2.15 16.40
CA SER A 52 -3.89 -2.32 17.84
C SER A 52 -4.67 -1.37 18.75
N VAL A 53 -5.21 -0.27 18.22
CA VAL A 53 -5.93 0.76 19.00
C VAL A 53 -7.45 0.61 18.84
N ILE A 54 -7.91 0.07 17.71
CA ILE A 54 -9.33 -0.13 17.43
C ILE A 54 -9.93 -1.07 18.49
N GLY A 55 -10.85 -0.55 19.32
CA GLY A 55 -11.51 -1.32 20.36
C GLY A 55 -10.62 -1.73 21.53
N ALA A 56 -9.45 -1.10 21.71
CA ALA A 56 -8.49 -1.46 22.75
C ALA A 56 -9.01 -1.27 24.20
N ILE A 57 -10.08 -0.49 24.40
CA ILE A 57 -10.65 -0.21 25.71
C ILE A 57 -12.11 -0.65 25.73
N SER A 58 -12.45 -1.56 26.66
CA SER A 58 -13.81 -2.03 26.89
C SER A 58 -14.42 -1.42 28.15
N GLY A 59 -15.75 -1.28 28.19
CA GLY A 59 -16.47 -0.83 29.39
C GLY A 59 -16.38 0.66 29.69
N MET A 60 -16.03 1.47 28.69
CA MET A 60 -15.98 2.92 28.84
C MET A 60 -17.37 3.57 28.78
N PRO A 61 -17.55 4.71 29.47
CA PRO A 61 -18.77 5.50 29.36
C PRO A 61 -19.03 5.97 27.91
N PRO A 62 -20.30 6.06 27.48
CA PRO A 62 -20.65 6.46 26.12
C PRO A 62 -20.24 7.90 25.79
N ASP A 63 -20.05 8.74 26.81
CA ASP A 63 -19.63 10.13 26.70
C ASP A 63 -18.11 10.33 26.84
N LEU A 64 -17.31 9.25 26.83
CA LEU A 64 -15.85 9.33 27.00
C LEU A 64 -15.19 10.27 25.98
N ALA A 65 -15.64 10.27 24.72
CA ALA A 65 -15.02 11.09 23.67
C ALA A 65 -15.19 12.60 23.96
N GLU A 66 -16.37 12.99 24.42
CA GLU A 66 -16.73 14.37 24.75
C GLU A 66 -16.10 14.80 26.09
N ASN A 67 -16.09 13.90 27.07
CA ASN A 67 -15.63 14.15 28.43
C ASN A 67 -14.27 13.50 28.75
N HIS A 68 -13.39 13.33 27.76
CA HIS A 68 -12.11 12.62 27.98
C HIS A 68 -11.27 13.26 29.10
N ASP A 69 -11.26 14.59 29.22
CA ASP A 69 -10.59 15.32 30.30
C ASP A 69 -11.16 14.99 31.69
N HIS A 70 -12.46 14.72 31.79
CA HIS A 70 -13.08 14.31 33.05
C HIS A 70 -12.56 12.94 33.49
N TYR A 71 -12.53 11.98 32.57
CA TYR A 71 -12.14 10.60 32.88
C TYR A 71 -10.62 10.41 33.01
N LEU A 72 -9.80 11.17 32.28
CA LEU A 72 -8.34 11.11 32.41
C LEU A 72 -7.79 12.00 33.53
N HIS A 73 -8.41 13.15 33.79
CA HIS A 73 -7.82 14.22 34.58
C HIS A 73 -8.74 14.77 35.69
N GLY A 74 -9.94 14.22 35.86
CA GLY A 74 -10.86 14.59 36.95
C GLY A 74 -11.50 15.98 36.80
N ARG A 75 -11.45 16.59 35.61
CA ARG A 75 -12.09 17.88 35.35
C ARG A 75 -13.62 17.77 35.36
N PRO A 76 -14.37 18.87 35.60
CA PRO A 76 -15.82 18.84 35.41
C PRO A 76 -16.18 18.47 33.97
N LYS A 77 -17.33 17.78 33.79
CA LYS A 77 -17.87 17.48 32.46
C LYS A 77 -18.23 18.76 31.72
N LYS A 78 -18.06 18.74 30.40
CA LYS A 78 -18.44 19.86 29.51
C LYS A 78 -19.93 19.81 29.21
#